data_AF-A0A534SM50-F1
#
_entry.id   AF-A0A534SM50-F1
#
_cell.length_a   1.000
_cell.length_b   1.000
_cell.length_c   1.000
_cell.angle_alpha   90.00
_cell.angle_beta   90.00
_cell.angle_gamma   90.00
#
_symmetry.space_group_name_H-M   'P 1'
#
loop_
_entity.id
_entity.type
_entity.pdbx_description
1 polymer ?
#
loop_
_entity_poly.entity_id
_entity_poly.type
_entity_poly.pdbx_seq_one_letter_code
_entity_poly.pdbx_strand_id
1 'polypeptide(L)'
;MQGGLTTTKATINERPELVTKMIRVTQRSLRLIRADRKYAVEFIKGPYLDLGKDRDRFADSIYDAALQYYLQTGIVDEKVQRKMIAVAAQRVKPKELPPHERVFDFSFASRVADSFK
;
A
#
# COMPACT_ATOMS: atom_id res chain seq x y z
N MET A 1 -10.51 -1.73 4.96
CA MET A 1 -10.00 -0.75 3.98
C MET A 1 -8.64 -1.23 3.52
N GLN A 2 -8.36 -1.17 2.23
CA GLN A 2 -7.02 -1.47 1.72
C GLN A 2 -6.11 -0.28 2.02
N GLY A 3 -4.89 -0.54 2.53
CA GLY A 3 -3.91 0.52 2.78
C GLY A 3 -3.37 1.13 1.48
N GLY A 4 -2.69 2.27 1.58
CA GLY A 4 -2.09 2.94 0.43
C GLY A 4 -1.10 4.02 0.85
N LEU A 5 -0.30 4.48 -0.09
CA LEU A 5 0.56 5.65 0.11
C LEU A 5 -0.24 6.90 -0.23
N THR A 6 -0.22 7.88 0.68
CA THR A 6 -0.83 9.19 0.46
C THR A 6 0.23 10.27 0.60
N THR A 7 0.13 11.31 -0.21
CA THR A 7 0.99 12.48 -0.14
C THR A 7 0.22 13.70 -0.65
N THR A 8 0.86 14.87 -0.64
CA THR A 8 0.24 16.13 -1.10
C THR A 8 0.47 16.35 -2.58
N LYS A 9 -0.41 17.14 -3.22
CA LYS A 9 -0.19 17.60 -4.60
C LYS A 9 1.11 18.40 -4.75
N ALA A 10 1.49 19.17 -3.72
CA ALA A 10 2.75 19.90 -3.70
C ALA A 10 3.94 18.94 -3.83
N THR A 11 3.96 17.86 -3.03
CA THR A 11 5.02 16.84 -3.11
C THR A 11 5.06 16.14 -4.48
N ILE A 12 3.90 15.83 -5.06
CA ILE A 12 3.81 15.21 -6.39
C ILE A 12 4.41 16.12 -7.47
N ASN A 13 4.07 17.41 -7.43
CA ASN A 13 4.48 18.36 -8.46
C ASN A 13 5.93 18.83 -8.30
N GLU A 14 6.34 19.13 -7.08
CA GLU A 14 7.67 19.70 -6.79
C GLU A 14 8.75 18.63 -6.68
N ARG A 15 8.40 17.41 -6.27
CA ARG A 15 9.35 16.31 -6.02
C ARG A 15 8.89 14.99 -6.66
N PRO A 16 8.59 14.95 -7.96
CA PRO A 16 8.08 13.74 -8.63
C PRO A 16 9.07 12.57 -8.59
N GLU A 17 10.37 12.85 -8.57
CA GLU A 17 11.39 11.80 -8.39
C GLU A 17 11.33 11.12 -7.03
N LEU A 18 11.08 11.87 -5.96
CA LEU A 18 10.95 11.32 -4.62
C LEU A 18 9.77 10.36 -4.55
N VAL A 19 8.63 10.77 -5.12
CA VAL A 19 7.42 9.93 -5.23
C VAL A 19 7.73 8.65 -5.99
N THR A 20 8.39 8.76 -7.15
CA THR A 20 8.79 7.61 -7.97
C THR A 20 9.73 6.66 -7.22
N LYS A 21 10.74 7.19 -6.53
CA LYS A 21 11.69 6.41 -5.72
C LYS A 21 10.99 5.70 -4.56
N MET A 22 10.08 6.38 -3.87
CA MET A 22 9.30 5.80 -2.76
C MET A 22 8.44 4.62 -3.25
N ILE A 23 7.71 4.79 -4.35
CA ILE A 23 6.89 3.74 -4.96
C ILE A 23 7.76 2.56 -5.41
N ARG A 24 8.92 2.84 -6.04
CA ARG A 24 9.88 1.81 -6.48
C ARG A 24 10.41 0.98 -5.31
N VAL A 25 10.83 1.63 -4.22
CA VAL A 25 11.29 0.93 -3.00
C VAL A 25 10.14 0.13 -2.39
N THR A 26 8.93 0.68 -2.33
CA THR A 26 7.75 -0.02 -1.79
C THR A 26 7.45 -1.29 -2.56
N GLN A 27 7.39 -1.23 -3.90
CA GLN A 27 7.16 -2.41 -4.74
C GLN A 27 8.30 -3.45 -4.61
N ARG A 28 9.56 -3.01 -4.48
CA ARG A 28 10.70 -3.93 -4.20
C ARG A 28 10.57 -4.61 -2.84
N SER A 29 10.20 -3.87 -1.79
CA SER A 29 9.97 -4.42 -0.45
C SER A 29 8.84 -5.44 -0.45
N LEU A 30 7.75 -5.20 -1.18
CA LEU A 30 6.66 -6.18 -1.32
C LEU A 30 7.15 -7.46 -2.01
N ARG A 31 8.01 -7.36 -3.03
CA ARG A 31 8.62 -8.54 -3.66
C ARG A 31 9.53 -9.29 -2.69
N LEU A 32 10.34 -8.58 -1.91
CA LEU A 32 11.20 -9.18 -0.88
C LEU A 32 10.39 -9.94 0.17
N ILE A 33 9.33 -9.32 0.71
CA ILE A 33 8.45 -9.93 1.71
C ILE A 33 7.82 -11.24 1.18
N ARG A 34 7.46 -11.27 -0.11
CA ARG A 34 6.88 -12.47 -0.75
C ARG A 34 7.93 -13.54 -1.07
N ALA A 35 9.14 -13.13 -1.43
CA ALA A 35 10.21 -14.04 -1.81
C ALA A 35 10.93 -14.66 -0.60
N ASP A 36 10.99 -13.95 0.52
CA ASP A 36 11.68 -14.37 1.74
C ASP A 36 10.76 -14.26 2.96
N ARG A 37 10.04 -15.36 3.24
CA ARG A 37 9.18 -15.49 4.43
C ARG A 37 9.96 -15.31 5.72
N LYS A 38 11.17 -15.87 5.81
CA LYS A 38 11.97 -15.80 7.05
C LYS A 38 12.30 -14.35 7.36
N TYR A 39 12.78 -13.61 6.37
CA TYR A 39 13.04 -12.19 6.50
C TYR A 39 11.78 -11.42 6.93
N ALA A 40 10.65 -11.66 6.27
CA ALA A 40 9.40 -10.97 6.56
C ALA A 40 8.88 -11.23 7.99
N VAL A 41 8.89 -12.49 8.44
CA VAL A 41 8.46 -12.87 9.80
C VAL A 41 9.39 -12.27 10.85
N GLU A 42 10.72 -12.31 10.65
CA GLU A 42 11.67 -11.64 11.55
C GLU A 42 11.47 -10.11 11.58
N PHE A 43 11.16 -9.50 10.44
CA PHE A 43 10.85 -8.06 10.38
C PHE A 43 9.58 -7.71 11.16
N ILE A 44 8.49 -8.50 10.99
CA ILE A 44 7.23 -8.32 11.75
C ILE A 44 7.49 -8.45 13.25
N LYS A 45 8.37 -9.38 13.63
CA LYS A 45 8.81 -9.55 15.00
C LYS A 45 9.60 -8.36 15.52
N GLY A 46 10.19 -7.51 14.68
CA GLY A 46 11.00 -6.36 15.08
C GLY A 46 10.31 -5.41 16.07
N PRO A 47 11.02 -4.38 16.55
CA PRO A 47 10.55 -3.51 17.65
C PRO A 47 9.38 -2.58 17.26
N TYR A 48 8.82 -2.73 16.06
CA TYR A 48 7.81 -1.86 15.50
C TYR A 48 6.38 -2.23 15.93
N LEU A 49 6.17 -3.48 16.36
CA LEU A 49 4.87 -4.01 16.78
C LEU A 49 5.05 -4.79 18.08
N ASP A 50 4.26 -4.46 19.11
CA ASP A 50 4.17 -5.31 20.30
C ASP A 50 3.28 -6.51 19.98
N LEU A 51 3.90 -7.69 19.90
CA LEU A 51 3.23 -8.95 19.62
C LEU A 51 2.98 -9.77 20.89
N GLY A 52 3.35 -9.24 22.06
CA GLY A 52 3.16 -9.91 23.34
C GLY A 52 3.88 -11.25 23.47
N LYS A 53 3.31 -12.14 24.29
CA LYS A 53 3.94 -13.40 24.71
C LYS A 53 4.03 -14.46 23.60
N ASP A 54 3.08 -14.47 22.66
CA ASP A 54 3.02 -15.44 21.55
C ASP A 54 3.58 -14.84 20.25
N ARG A 55 4.68 -14.08 20.36
CA ARG A 55 5.25 -13.28 19.27
C ARG A 55 5.46 -14.07 17.97
N ASP A 56 5.97 -15.29 18.04
CA ASP A 56 6.21 -16.11 16.85
C ASP A 56 4.91 -16.51 16.15
N ARG A 57 3.93 -17.05 16.90
CA ARG A 57 2.62 -17.44 16.34
C ARG A 57 1.90 -16.25 15.70
N PHE A 58 1.93 -15.09 16.35
CA PHE A 58 1.31 -13.89 15.80
C PHE A 58 2.04 -13.37 14.57
N ALA A 59 3.38 -13.38 14.56
CA ALA A 59 4.14 -12.94 13.40
C ALA A 59 3.86 -13.82 12.17
N ASP A 60 3.81 -15.15 12.34
CA ASP A 60 3.43 -16.09 11.29
C ASP A 60 2.00 -15.80 10.78
N SER A 61 1.05 -15.64 11.70
CA SER A 61 -0.35 -15.37 11.36
C SER A 61 -0.53 -14.04 10.63
N ILE A 62 0.20 -12.99 11.06
CA ILE A 62 0.19 -11.68 10.41
C ILE A 62 0.78 -11.78 9.00
N TYR A 63 1.88 -12.50 8.84
CA TYR A 63 2.50 -12.71 7.53
C TYR A 63 1.52 -13.37 6.55
N ASP A 64 0.95 -14.51 6.94
CA ASP A 64 0.01 -15.28 6.11
C ASP A 64 -1.23 -14.45 5.77
N ALA A 65 -1.75 -13.69 6.76
CA ALA A 65 -2.87 -12.79 6.54
C ALA A 65 -2.52 -11.63 5.61
N ALA A 66 -1.34 -11.02 5.74
CA ALA A 66 -0.94 -9.83 4.98
C ALA A 66 -0.68 -10.14 3.49
N LEU A 67 -0.15 -11.32 3.18
CA LEU A 67 0.19 -11.72 1.81
C LEU A 67 -0.96 -11.58 0.81
N GLN A 68 -2.19 -11.89 1.23
CA GLN A 68 -3.37 -11.80 0.36
C GLN A 68 -3.74 -10.36 -0.01
N TYR A 69 -3.27 -9.36 0.75
CA TYR A 69 -3.60 -7.96 0.56
C TYR A 69 -2.53 -7.17 -0.21
N TYR A 70 -1.35 -7.76 -0.44
CA TYR A 70 -0.27 -7.10 -1.16
C TYR A 70 -0.45 -7.14 -2.67
N LEU A 71 -0.65 -5.94 -3.24
CA LEU A 71 -0.79 -5.73 -4.68
C LEU A 71 0.59 -5.66 -5.34
N GLN A 72 0.88 -6.59 -6.26
CA GLN A 72 2.18 -6.62 -6.96
C GLN A 72 2.41 -5.41 -7.86
N THR A 73 1.35 -4.91 -8.48
CA THR A 73 1.39 -3.72 -9.35
C THR A 73 1.29 -2.41 -8.55
N GLY A 74 0.89 -2.47 -7.28
CA GLY A 74 0.60 -1.29 -6.46
C GLY A 74 -0.63 -0.49 -6.89
N ILE A 75 -1.50 -1.08 -7.73
CA ILE A 75 -2.69 -0.43 -8.30
C ILE A 75 -3.92 -1.24 -7.92
N VAL A 76 -5.01 -0.54 -7.57
CA VAL A 76 -6.34 -1.13 -7.40
C VAL A 76 -7.21 -0.82 -8.62
N ASP A 77 -8.09 -1.75 -8.99
CA ASP A 77 -9.03 -1.51 -10.08
C ASP A 77 -10.04 -0.39 -9.74
N GLU A 78 -10.65 0.19 -10.77
CA GLU A 78 -11.59 1.31 -10.63
C GLU A 78 -12.79 0.97 -9.74
N LYS A 79 -13.29 -0.27 -9.80
CA LYS A 79 -14.43 -0.72 -9.00
C LYS A 79 -14.08 -0.69 -7.51
N VAL A 80 -12.88 -1.14 -7.15
CA VAL A 80 -12.34 -1.07 -5.78
C VAL A 80 -12.14 0.38 -5.35
N GLN A 81 -11.60 1.24 -6.21
CA GLN A 81 -11.42 2.67 -5.92
C GLN A 81 -12.76 3.36 -5.59
N ARG A 82 -13.78 3.17 -6.43
CA ARG A 82 -15.13 3.73 -6.21
C ARG A 82 -15.74 3.21 -4.90
N LYS A 83 -15.56 1.92 -4.60
CA LYS A 83 -16.01 1.34 -3.32
C LYS A 83 -15.30 1.96 -2.12
N MET A 84 -13.98 2.18 -2.21
CA MET A 84 -13.21 2.84 -1.14
C MET A 84 -13.70 4.27 -0.89
N ILE A 85 -13.98 5.03 -1.94
CA ILE A 85 -14.53 6.40 -1.84
C ILE A 85 -15.91 6.38 -1.18
N ALA A 86 -16.79 5.47 -1.61
CA ALA A 86 -18.13 5.33 -1.03
C ALA A 86 -18.09 5.00 0.47
N VAL A 87 -17.20 4.08 0.89
CA VAL A 87 -17.01 3.73 2.31
C VAL A 87 -16.45 4.92 3.09
N ALA A 88 -15.47 5.64 2.56
CA ALA A 88 -14.92 6.83 3.22
C ALA A 88 -15.97 7.95 3.36
N ALA A 89 -16.83 8.12 2.36
CA ALA A 89 -17.87 9.14 2.35
C ALA A 89 -18.94 8.94 3.41
N GLN A 90 -19.19 7.71 3.87
CA GLN A 90 -20.09 7.46 5.02
C GLN A 90 -19.60 8.17 6.30
N ARG A 91 -18.28 8.37 6.41
CA ARG A 91 -17.65 9.03 7.57
C ARG A 91 -17.45 10.52 7.34
N VAL A 92 -16.92 10.88 6.17
CA VAL A 92 -16.56 12.27 5.83
C VAL A 92 -17.77 13.11 5.42
N LYS A 93 -18.86 12.48 4.95
CA LYS A 93 -20.11 13.11 4.49
C LYS A 93 -19.86 14.31 3.56
N PRO A 94 -19.10 14.14 2.47
CA PRO A 94 -18.86 15.24 1.54
C PRO A 94 -20.18 15.64 0.86
N LYS A 95 -20.27 16.91 0.42
CA LYS A 95 -21.44 17.40 -0.34
C LYS A 95 -21.70 16.58 -1.61
N GLU A 96 -20.62 16.19 -2.29
CA GLU A 96 -20.63 15.35 -3.49
C GLU A 96 -19.48 14.34 -3.41
N LEU A 97 -19.70 13.14 -3.97
CA LEU A 97 -18.64 12.15 -4.07
C LEU A 97 -17.61 12.58 -5.12
N PRO A 98 -16.32 12.67 -4.77
CA PRO A 98 -15.30 12.99 -5.76
C PRO A 98 -15.15 11.85 -6.77
N PRO A 99 -14.82 12.15 -8.04
CA PRO A 99 -14.40 11.14 -9.01
C PRO A 99 -13.10 10.47 -8.53
N HIS A 100 -12.88 9.23 -8.97
CA HIS A 100 -11.78 8.41 -8.42
C HIS A 100 -10.40 8.94 -8.81
N GLU A 101 -10.28 9.50 -10.00
CA GLU A 101 -9.09 10.14 -10.55
C GLU A 101 -8.67 11.38 -9.74
N ARG A 102 -9.60 11.98 -8.99
CA ARG A 102 -9.28 13.09 -8.07
C ARG A 102 -8.66 12.59 -6.76
N VAL A 103 -8.92 11.34 -6.38
CA VAL A 103 -8.49 10.73 -5.12
C VAL A 103 -7.23 9.87 -5.32
N PHE A 104 -7.15 9.14 -6.43
CA PHE A 104 -6.08 8.22 -6.73
C PHE A 104 -5.32 8.65 -7.98
N ASP A 105 -4.01 8.82 -7.85
CA ASP A 105 -3.08 8.98 -8.97
C ASP A 105 -2.17 7.76 -9.05
N PHE A 106 -2.51 6.83 -9.95
CA PHE A 106 -1.71 5.63 -10.20
C PHE A 106 -0.69 5.79 -11.33
N SER A 107 -0.54 6.97 -11.94
CA SER A 107 0.38 7.18 -13.06
C SER A 107 1.84 6.87 -12.69
N PHE A 108 2.23 7.13 -11.44
CA PHE A 108 3.56 6.80 -10.92
C PHE A 108 3.70 5.29 -10.67
N ALA A 109 2.69 4.66 -10.06
CA ALA A 109 2.69 3.22 -9.79
C ALA A 109 2.75 2.39 -11.08
N SER A 110 2.00 2.76 -12.11
CA SER A 110 2.02 2.12 -13.43
C SER A 110 3.40 2.20 -14.07
N ARG A 111 3.99 3.40 -14.16
CA ARG A 111 5.33 3.59 -14.73
C ARG A 111 6.41 2.78 -14.02
N VAL A 112 6.34 2.74 -12.69
CA VAL A 112 7.31 1.96 -11.90
C VAL A 112 7.09 0.46 -12.11
N ALA A 113 5.84 -0.02 -12.11
CA ALA A 113 5.51 -1.42 -12.34
C ALA A 113 5.98 -1.89 -13.72
N ASP A 114 5.81 -1.07 -14.75
CA ASP A 114 6.29 -1.35 -16.10
C ASP A 114 7.82 -1.43 -16.17
N SER A 115 8.56 -0.68 -15.34
CA SER A 115 10.03 -0.77 -15.27
C SER A 115 10.56 -2.04 -14.61
N PHE A 116 9.68 -2.91 -14.12
CA PHE A 116 10.02 -4.21 -13.54
C PHE A 116 9.57 -5.41 -14.40
N LYS A 117 8.97 -5.15 -15.56
CA LYS A 117 8.72 -6.16 -16.60
C LYS A 117 9.99 -6.41 -17.38
#